data_AF-A0A371KLL1-F1
#
_entry.id   AF-A0A371KLL1-F1
#
_cell.length_a   1.000
_cell.length_b   1.000
_cell.length_c   1.000
_cell.angle_alpha   90.00
_cell.angle_beta   90.00
_cell.angle_gamma   90.00
#
_symmetry.space_group_name_H-M   'P 1'
#
loop_
_entity.id
_entity.type
_entity.pdbx_description
1 polymer ?
#
loop_
_entity_poly.entity_id
_entity_poly.type
_entity_poly.pdbx_seq_one_letter_code
_entity_poly.pdbx_strand_id
1 'polypeptide(L)'
;MKLADLLSECFATDLEETWERERTATAARAFAVQLHATGCSLRETKQILRYLGVERSHQAVWQWVHRLADSGHNPPEAKPKR
;
A
#
# COMPACT_ATOMS: atom_id res chain seq x y z
N MET A 1 3.58 0.97 -20.59
CA MET A 1 3.22 0.32 -19.32
C MET A 1 2.53 1.34 -18.44
N LYS A 2 1.35 1.06 -17.90
CA LYS A 2 0.64 1.96 -16.98
C LYS A 2 1.18 1.74 -15.57
N LEU A 3 1.14 2.77 -14.73
CA LEU A 3 1.52 2.65 -13.32
C LEU A 3 0.72 1.56 -12.59
N ALA A 4 -0.56 1.40 -12.94
CA ALA A 4 -1.39 0.32 -12.40
C ALA A 4 -0.81 -1.07 -12.69
N ASP A 5 -0.26 -1.27 -13.89
CA ASP A 5 0.38 -2.53 -14.28
C ASP A 5 1.62 -2.79 -13.43
N LEU A 6 2.48 -1.77 -13.25
CA LEU A 6 3.68 -1.83 -12.39
C LEU A 6 3.34 -2.14 -10.93
N LEU A 7 2.34 -1.45 -10.39
CA LEU A 7 1.90 -1.67 -9.01
C LEU A 7 1.34 -3.08 -8.85
N SER A 8 0.58 -3.57 -9.83
CA SER A 8 0.10 -4.96 -9.80
C SER A 8 1.26 -5.95 -9.85
N GLU A 9 2.25 -5.77 -10.71
CA GLU A 9 3.40 -6.68 -10.78
C GLU A 9 4.24 -6.70 -9.49
N CYS A 10 4.46 -5.54 -8.87
CA CYS A 10 5.31 -5.42 -7.68
C CYS A 10 4.59 -5.68 -6.36
N PHE A 11 3.27 -5.42 -6.30
CA PHE A 11 2.50 -5.38 -5.05
C PHE A 11 1.18 -6.16 -5.09
N ALA A 12 0.86 -6.90 -6.16
CA ALA A 12 -0.23 -7.90 -6.11
C ALA A 12 0.23 -9.10 -5.28
N THR A 13 0.20 -8.92 -3.96
CA THR A 13 0.24 -10.01 -2.99
C THR A 13 -1.18 -10.45 -2.67
N ASP A 14 -1.33 -11.71 -2.28
CA ASP A 14 -2.55 -12.32 -1.76
C ASP A 14 -2.92 -11.74 -0.37
N LEU A 15 -3.19 -10.44 -0.32
CA LEU A 15 -3.65 -9.68 0.86
C LEU A 15 -5.12 -9.30 0.72
N GLU A 16 -5.87 -9.97 -0.16
CA GLU A 16 -7.29 -9.66 -0.37
C GLU A 16 -8.10 -9.87 0.90
N GLU A 17 -7.80 -10.92 1.68
CA GLU A 17 -8.45 -11.21 2.97
C GLU A 17 -8.20 -10.10 4.01
N THR A 18 -6.99 -9.52 4.04
CA THR A 18 -6.61 -8.43 4.96
C THR A 18 -7.47 -7.17 4.77
N TRP A 19 -7.97 -6.92 3.55
CA TRP A 19 -8.69 -5.69 3.21
C TRP A 19 -9.98 -5.91 2.42
N GLU A 20 -10.67 -7.03 2.61
CA GLU A 20 -11.86 -7.46 1.84
C GLU A 20 -12.91 -6.35 1.55
N ARG A 21 -13.19 -5.49 2.53
CA ARG A 21 -14.24 -4.44 2.40
C ARG A 21 -13.76 -3.12 1.78
N GLU A 22 -12.48 -3.00 1.49
CA GLU A 22 -11.89 -1.76 0.99
C GLU A 22 -11.87 -1.76 -0.55
N ARG A 23 -12.38 -0.67 -1.14
CA ARG A 23 -12.59 -0.56 -2.61
C ARG A 23 -11.35 -0.12 -3.37
N THR A 24 -10.34 0.38 -2.66
CA THR A 24 -9.06 0.75 -3.25
C THR A 24 -8.31 -0.50 -3.68
N ALA A 25 -7.61 -0.48 -4.83
CA ALA A 25 -6.88 -1.66 -5.32
C ALA A 25 -5.86 -2.21 -4.29
N THR A 26 -5.70 -3.53 -4.17
CA THR A 26 -4.76 -4.20 -3.23
C THR A 26 -3.33 -3.69 -3.40
N ALA A 27 -2.87 -3.61 -4.65
CA ALA A 27 -1.54 -3.09 -4.96
C ALA A 27 -1.32 -1.65 -4.48
N ALA A 28 -2.32 -0.77 -4.59
CA ALA A 28 -2.20 0.62 -4.12
C ALA A 28 -2.15 0.71 -2.59
N ARG A 29 -2.87 -0.17 -1.89
CA ARG A 29 -2.85 -0.29 -0.42
C ARG A 29 -1.50 -0.81 0.06
N ALA A 30 -1.02 -1.91 -0.50
CA ALA A 30 0.28 -2.48 -0.20
C ALA A 30 1.42 -1.49 -0.47
N PHE A 31 1.36 -0.77 -1.59
CA PHE A 31 2.32 0.31 -1.89
C PHE A 31 2.28 1.44 -0.85
N ALA A 32 1.09 1.87 -0.43
CA ALA A 32 0.95 2.90 0.60
C ALA A 32 1.52 2.46 1.96
N VAL A 33 1.29 1.19 2.35
CA VAL A 33 1.86 0.62 3.57
C VAL A 33 3.40 0.55 3.46
N GLN A 34 3.93 0.14 2.30
CA GLN A 34 5.37 0.11 2.09
C GLN A 34 6.02 1.50 2.15
N LEU A 35 5.39 2.52 1.54
CA LEU A 35 5.86 3.91 1.66
C LEU A 35 5.96 4.33 3.13
N HIS A 36 4.94 4.01 3.93
CA HIS A 36 4.96 4.31 5.35
C HIS A 36 6.06 3.55 6.10
N ALA A 37 6.21 2.24 5.84
CA ALA A 37 7.26 1.41 6.42
C ALA A 37 8.67 1.91 6.10
N THR A 38 8.88 2.50 4.91
CA THR A 38 10.15 3.11 4.50
C THR A 38 10.42 4.49 5.11
N GLY A 39 9.49 5.03 5.91
CA GLY A 39 9.67 6.27 6.67
C GLY A 39 8.82 7.46 6.22
N CYS A 40 7.96 7.31 5.20
CA CYS A 40 7.02 8.37 4.87
C CYS A 40 5.95 8.51 5.97
N SER A 41 5.59 9.74 6.35
CA SER A 41 4.43 9.97 7.20
C SER A 41 3.12 9.64 6.46
N LEU A 42 2.05 9.38 7.20
CA LEU A 42 0.72 9.11 6.62
C LEU A 42 0.21 10.24 5.71
N ARG A 43 0.62 11.49 5.99
CA ARG A 43 0.25 12.67 5.20
C ARG A 43 1.05 12.74 3.90
N GLU A 44 2.33 12.42 3.94
CA GLU A 44 3.17 12.30 2.75
C GLU A 44 2.71 11.15 1.87
N THR A 45 2.45 9.97 2.44
CA THR A 45 1.89 8.82 1.72
C THR A 45 0.57 9.18 1.02
N LYS A 46 -0.35 9.85 1.73
CA LYS A 46 -1.58 10.37 1.15
C LYS A 46 -1.31 11.29 -0.06
N GLN A 47 -0.33 12.18 0.06
CA GLN A 47 0.01 13.13 -1.00
C GLN A 47 0.63 12.42 -2.23
N ILE A 48 1.49 11.43 -2.00
CA ILE A 48 2.05 10.57 -3.05
C ILE A 48 0.94 9.83 -3.79
N LEU A 49 0.02 9.18 -3.07
CA LEU A 49 -1.14 8.51 -3.67
C LEU A 49 -1.97 9.45 -4.54
N ARG A 50 -2.18 10.69 -4.08
CA ARG A 50 -2.87 11.72 -4.87
C ARG A 50 -2.15 12.05 -6.18
N TYR A 51 -0.82 12.15 -6.18
CA TYR A 51 -0.04 12.35 -7.41
C TYR A 51 -0.17 11.17 -8.39
N LEU A 52 -0.44 9.97 -7.87
CA LEU A 52 -0.67 8.76 -8.66
C LEU A 52 -2.15 8.57 -9.03
N GLY A 53 -3.02 9.54 -8.75
CA GLY A 53 -4.45 9.50 -9.07
C GLY A 53 -5.31 8.68 -8.08
N VAL A 54 -4.75 8.27 -6.95
CA VAL A 54 -5.45 7.54 -5.88
C VAL A 54 -5.86 8.51 -4.78
N GLU A 55 -7.11 8.98 -4.84
CA GLU A 55 -7.64 9.91 -3.85
C GLU A 55 -8.10 9.21 -2.56
N ARG A 56 -7.30 9.31 -1.50
CA ARG A 56 -7.63 8.80 -0.17
C ARG A 56 -7.24 9.74 0.95
N SER A 57 -7.77 9.49 2.14
CA SER A 57 -7.44 10.23 3.36
C SER A 57 -6.20 9.63 4.04
N HIS A 58 -5.51 10.41 4.88
CA HIS A 58 -4.43 9.87 5.70
C HIS A 58 -4.96 8.84 6.72
N GLN A 59 -6.23 8.97 7.14
CA GLN A 59 -6.92 7.99 7.98
C GLN A 59 -7.11 6.65 7.25
N ALA A 60 -7.40 6.66 5.94
CA ALA A 60 -7.47 5.42 5.17
C ALA A 60 -6.11 4.71 5.14
N VAL A 61 -5.03 5.45 4.91
CA VAL A 61 -3.66 4.89 4.98
C VAL A 61 -3.37 4.30 6.35
N TRP A 62 -3.72 5.01 7.43
CA TRP A 62 -3.57 4.51 8.80
C TRP A 62 -4.31 3.20 9.03
N GLN A 63 -5.57 3.11 8.58
CA GLN A 63 -6.37 1.89 8.68
C GLN A 63 -5.76 0.72 7.92
N TRP A 64 -5.16 0.96 6.74
CA TRP A 64 -4.51 -0.10 5.98
C TRP A 64 -3.26 -0.63 6.69
N VAL A 65 -2.44 0.26 7.25
CA VAL A 65 -1.25 -0.08 8.04
C VAL A 65 -1.65 -0.93 9.25
N HIS A 66 -2.67 -0.50 10.00
CA HIS A 66 -3.12 -1.24 11.18
C HIS A 66 -3.71 -2.61 10.84
N ARG A 67 -4.59 -2.69 9.84
CA ARG A 67 -5.14 -4.00 9.42
C ARG A 67 -4.07 -4.97 8.95
N LEU A 68 -3.05 -4.48 8.27
CA LEU A 68 -1.94 -5.35 7.84
C LEU A 68 -1.17 -5.87 9.05
N ALA A 69 -0.83 -4.99 10.00
CA ALA A 69 -0.18 -5.38 11.25
C ALA A 69 -0.99 -6.40 12.06
N ASP A 70 -2.32 -6.21 12.14
CA ASP A 70 -3.23 -7.12 12.85
C ASP A 70 -3.36 -8.49 12.15
N SER A 71 -3.15 -8.55 10.83
CA SER A 71 -3.28 -9.78 10.03
C SER A 71 -2.06 -10.71 10.08
N GLY A 72 -0.94 -10.27 10.69
CA GLY A 72 0.32 -11.02 10.72
C GLY A 72 1.01 -11.17 9.36
N HIS A 73 0.48 -10.58 8.29
CA HIS A 73 1.09 -10.55 6.96
C HIS A 73 2.01 -9.34 6.81
N ASN A 74 3.19 -9.55 6.24
CA ASN A 74 4.09 -8.45 5.88
C ASN A 74 4.02 -8.20 4.36
N PRO A 75 4.07 -6.92 3.93
CA PRO A 75 4.16 -6.59 2.52
C PRO A 75 5.51 -7.04 1.94
N PRO A 76 5.63 -7.23 0.61
CA PRO A 76 6.88 -7.67 0.00
C PRO A 76 8.02 -6.69 0.28
N GLU A 77 9.05 -7.15 0.99
CA GLU A 77 10.26 -6.40 1.24
C GLU A 77 11.19 -6.41 0.02
N ALA A 78 11.86 -5.28 -0.23
CA ALA A 78 12.90 -5.23 -1.24
C ALA A 78 14.05 -6.16 -0.82
N LYS A 79 14.31 -7.21 -1.60
CA LYS A 79 15.48 -8.06 -1.37
C LYS A 79 16.74 -7.23 -1.68
N PRO A 80 17.66 -7.04 -0.74
CA PRO A 80 18.89 -6.32 -1.01
C PRO A 80 19.68 -7.07 -2.08
N LYS A 81 20.01 -6.38 -3.19
CA LYS A 81 21.03 -6.84 -4.12
C LYS A 81 22.37 -6.45 -3.52
N ARG A 82 23.11 -7.46 -3.02
CA ARG A 82 24.48 -7.31 -2.55
C ARG A 82 25.45 -7.60 -3.68
#